data_AF-A0A1L3ZM06-F1
#
_entry.id   AF-A0A1L3ZM06-F1
#
_cell.length_a   1.000
_cell.length_b   1.000
_cell.length_c   1.000
_cell.angle_alpha   90.00
_cell.angle_beta   90.00
_cell.angle_gamma   90.00
#
_symmetry.space_group_name_H-M   'P 1'
#
loop_
_entity.id
_entity.type
_entity.pdbx_description
1 polymer ?
#
loop_
_entity_poly.entity_id
_entity_poly.type
_entity_poly.pdbx_seq_one_letter_code
_entity_poly.pdbx_strand_id
1 'polypeptide(L)'
;MTTIGVVFVRHGTRIKLISILPAYRQTVDKGSMHQRYAGHLTQATISGDWSTTEDGGHQISLSYIDPDTEAKISLNYDLIVDCRGQRPAAFEKFPFPSLARQGTVSPAKIGASRLTQGRSGQENALVGGVDVDDRFHTIGEGGEVNKSLFVLAAPHIHGLYPYHSGLPFCNEATKIVARALFDTKEAIQ
;
A
#
# COMPACT_ATOMS: atom_id res chain seq x y z
N MET A 1 5.53 0.24 -10.35
CA MET A 1 4.06 0.41 -10.23
C MET A 1 3.46 -0.97 -10.18
N THR A 2 2.96 -1.42 -9.03
CA THR A 2 2.35 -2.75 -8.93
C THR A 2 1.12 -2.66 -8.04
N THR A 3 -0.03 -2.42 -8.64
CA THR A 3 -1.32 -2.49 -7.95
C THR A 3 -1.88 -3.88 -8.17
N ILE A 4 -2.03 -4.66 -7.09
CA ILE A 4 -2.43 -6.07 -7.13
C ILE A 4 -3.87 -6.16 -6.65
N GLY A 5 -4.83 -6.25 -7.57
CA GLY A 5 -6.24 -6.31 -7.24
C GLY A 5 -6.83 -7.69 -7.33
N VAL A 6 -7.20 -8.26 -6.18
CA VAL A 6 -7.97 -9.49 -6.17
C VAL A 6 -9.41 -9.18 -6.59
N VAL A 7 -10.01 -9.97 -7.47
CA VAL A 7 -11.44 -9.92 -7.84
C VAL A 7 -12.02 -11.33 -7.82
N PHE A 8 -13.15 -11.51 -7.14
CA PHE A 8 -13.91 -12.76 -7.13
C PHE A 8 -15.13 -12.65 -8.05
N VAL A 9 -15.29 -13.59 -8.98
CA VAL A 9 -16.41 -13.64 -9.93
C VAL A 9 -17.18 -14.93 -9.72
N ARG A 10 -18.51 -14.86 -9.60
CA ARG A 10 -19.38 -16.04 -9.59
C ARG A 10 -20.22 -16.05 -10.87
N HIS A 11 -20.03 -17.07 -11.71
CA HIS A 11 -21.00 -17.41 -12.77
C HIS A 11 -21.39 -18.89 -12.62
N GLY A 12 -22.65 -19.15 -12.30
CA GLY A 12 -23.30 -20.46 -12.48
C GLY A 12 -22.61 -21.74 -11.98
N THR A 13 -21.78 -21.71 -10.91
CA THR A 13 -20.98 -22.79 -10.27
C THR A 13 -19.46 -22.80 -10.49
N ARG A 14 -18.86 -21.79 -11.12
CA ARG A 14 -17.38 -21.66 -11.16
C ARG A 14 -16.94 -20.29 -10.61
N ILE A 15 -16.13 -20.32 -9.55
CA ILE A 15 -15.49 -19.14 -8.96
C ILE A 15 -14.25 -18.82 -9.80
N LYS A 16 -14.22 -17.65 -10.46
CA LYS A 16 -13.01 -17.15 -11.10
C LYS A 16 -12.33 -16.15 -10.17
N LEU A 17 -11.08 -16.44 -9.81
CA LEU A 17 -10.22 -15.58 -9.01
C LEU A 17 -9.22 -14.88 -9.94
N ILE A 18 -9.11 -13.56 -9.83
CA ILE A 18 -8.05 -12.77 -10.46
C ILE A 18 -7.18 -12.20 -9.33
N SER A 19 -5.85 -12.37 -9.44
CA SER A 19 -4.72 -11.82 -8.66
C SER A 19 -4.27 -12.44 -7.32
N ILE A 20 -2.94 -12.43 -7.14
CA ILE A 20 -2.14 -12.97 -6.02
C ILE A 20 -1.03 -11.95 -5.67
N LEU A 21 -0.82 -11.72 -4.37
CA LEU A 21 0.27 -10.91 -3.79
C LEU A 21 1.67 -11.55 -3.96
N PRO A 22 2.78 -10.77 -4.00
CA PRO A 22 4.14 -11.29 -4.08
C PRO A 22 4.67 -11.71 -2.70
N ALA A 23 4.02 -11.30 -1.60
CA ALA A 23 4.47 -11.57 -0.23
C ALA A 23 4.36 -13.06 0.17
N TYR A 24 3.71 -13.89 -0.66
CA TYR A 24 3.52 -15.31 -0.41
C TYR A 24 3.75 -16.14 -1.69
N ARG A 25 4.82 -15.82 -2.43
CA ARG A 25 5.11 -16.40 -3.74
C ARG A 25 5.22 -17.93 -3.76
N GLN A 26 5.57 -18.59 -2.64
CA GLN A 26 5.77 -20.05 -2.64
C GLN A 26 4.53 -20.88 -2.30
N THR A 27 3.61 -20.38 -1.46
CA THR A 27 2.49 -21.19 -0.96
C THR A 27 1.24 -21.02 -1.82
N VAL A 28 1.03 -19.84 -2.41
CA VAL A 28 -0.13 -19.58 -3.28
C VAL A 28 0.06 -20.26 -4.63
N ASP A 29 1.30 -20.32 -5.13
CA ASP A 29 1.63 -20.86 -6.47
C ASP A 29 1.10 -22.27 -6.70
N LYS A 30 1.19 -23.16 -5.71
CA LYS A 30 0.78 -24.56 -5.87
C LYS A 30 -0.75 -24.73 -5.99
N GLY A 31 -1.52 -23.94 -5.24
CA GLY A 31 -2.98 -24.00 -5.24
C GLY A 31 -3.60 -23.28 -6.43
N SER A 32 -3.07 -22.09 -6.77
CA SER A 32 -3.55 -21.30 -7.90
C SER A 32 -3.21 -21.91 -9.26
N MET A 33 -2.06 -22.58 -9.38
CA MET A 33 -1.70 -23.28 -10.61
C MET A 33 -2.66 -24.44 -10.90
N HIS A 34 -3.04 -25.24 -9.89
CA HIS A 34 -4.01 -26.33 -10.06
C HIS A 34 -5.38 -25.82 -10.54
N GLN A 35 -5.87 -24.71 -9.99
CA GLN A 35 -7.17 -24.14 -10.39
C GLN A 35 -7.13 -23.46 -11.78
N ARG A 36 -5.97 -22.91 -12.20
CA ARG A 36 -5.74 -22.46 -13.58
C ARG A 36 -5.81 -23.62 -14.56
N TYR A 37 -5.08 -24.71 -14.27
CA TYR A 37 -5.07 -25.89 -15.13
C TYR A 37 -6.45 -26.54 -15.24
N ALA A 38 -7.29 -26.43 -14.20
CA ALA A 38 -8.68 -26.90 -14.20
C ALA A 38 -9.68 -25.92 -14.88
N GLY A 39 -9.23 -24.77 -15.40
CA GLY A 39 -10.08 -23.81 -16.11
C GLY A 39 -11.07 -23.04 -15.21
N HIS A 40 -10.86 -23.06 -13.89
CA HIS A 40 -11.66 -22.30 -12.93
C HIS A 40 -11.08 -20.91 -12.66
N LEU A 41 -9.81 -20.68 -12.99
CA LEU A 41 -9.10 -19.42 -12.75
C LEU A 41 -8.75 -18.71 -14.06
N THR A 42 -9.08 -17.43 -14.17
CA THR A 42 -8.57 -16.55 -15.24
C THR A 42 -7.77 -15.45 -14.55
N GLN A 43 -6.59 -15.11 -15.05
CA GLN A 43 -5.82 -13.97 -14.55
C GLN A 43 -5.67 -12.96 -15.69
N ALA A 44 -5.97 -11.70 -15.40
CA ALA A 44 -5.67 -10.57 -16.26
C ALA A 44 -4.72 -9.64 -15.51
N THR A 45 -3.74 -9.09 -16.22
CA THR A 45 -2.96 -7.96 -15.72
C THR A 45 -3.74 -6.71 -16.09
N ILE A 46 -4.09 -5.91 -15.09
CA ILE A 46 -4.79 -4.64 -15.29
C ILE A 46 -3.82 -3.50 -14.99
N SER A 47 -3.95 -2.38 -15.70
CA SER A 47 -3.26 -1.15 -15.31
C SER A 47 -3.71 -0.68 -13.92
N GLY A 48 -2.93 0.21 -13.31
CA GLY A 48 -3.19 0.69 -11.94
C GLY A 48 -4.55 1.39 -11.77
N ASP A 49 -5.10 1.91 -12.87
CA ASP A 49 -6.35 2.66 -12.90
C ASP A 49 -7.49 1.78 -13.44
N TRP A 50 -8.41 1.43 -12.56
CA TRP A 50 -9.67 0.79 -12.90
C TRP A 50 -10.81 1.42 -12.13
N SER A 51 -12.01 1.33 -12.70
CA SER A 51 -13.23 1.84 -12.09
C SER A 51 -14.35 0.80 -12.16
N THR A 52 -15.28 0.90 -11.21
CA THR A 52 -16.53 0.13 -11.24
C THR A 52 -17.71 1.07 -11.30
N THR A 53 -18.69 0.74 -12.13
CA THR A 53 -19.98 1.41 -12.20
C THR A 53 -21.09 0.39 -12.03
N GLU A 54 -22.04 0.71 -11.16
CA GLU A 54 -23.28 -0.07 -11.00
C GLU A 54 -24.27 0.43 -12.05
N ASP A 55 -24.65 -0.45 -12.98
CA ASP A 55 -25.45 -0.05 -14.14
C ASP A 55 -26.92 -0.37 -13.89
N GLY A 56 -27.55 0.31 -12.92
CA GLY A 56 -29.00 0.29 -12.64
C GLY A 56 -29.69 -1.07 -12.39
N GLY A 57 -28.96 -2.18 -12.46
CA GLY A 57 -29.40 -3.56 -12.31
C GLY A 57 -28.41 -4.39 -11.47
N HIS A 58 -28.54 -5.72 -11.48
CA HIS A 58 -27.76 -6.63 -10.63
C HIS A 58 -26.29 -6.84 -11.06
N GLN A 59 -25.76 -6.04 -12.00
CA GLN A 59 -24.41 -6.20 -12.55
C GLN A 59 -23.54 -4.96 -12.31
N ILE A 60 -22.27 -5.23 -12.02
CA ILE A 60 -21.20 -4.27 -11.81
C ILE A 60 -20.29 -4.32 -13.03
N SER A 61 -20.12 -3.19 -13.72
CA SER A 61 -19.18 -3.07 -14.83
C SER A 61 -17.80 -2.67 -14.32
N LEU A 62 -16.79 -3.49 -14.59
CA LEU A 62 -15.37 -3.23 -14.34
C LEU A 62 -14.74 -2.68 -15.63
N SER A 63 -14.17 -1.48 -15.55
CA SER A 63 -13.39 -0.86 -16.63
C SER A 63 -11.93 -0.70 -16.26
N TYR A 64 -11.01 -1.09 -17.15
CA TYR A 64 -9.57 -0.88 -16.98
C TYR A 64 -8.88 -0.68 -18.35
N ILE A 65 -7.62 -0.21 -18.33
CA ILE A 65 -6.79 -0.12 -19.53
C ILE A 65 -5.86 -1.34 -19.56
N ASP A 66 -5.87 -2.05 -20.68
CA ASP A 66 -4.95 -3.15 -20.91
C ASP A 66 -3.52 -2.60 -21.08
N PRO A 67 -2.55 -3.06 -20.27
CA PRO A 67 -1.20 -2.47 -20.27
C PRO A 67 -0.40 -2.80 -21.53
N ASP A 68 -0.76 -3.85 -22.27
CA ASP A 68 -0.01 -4.28 -23.45
C ASP A 68 -0.58 -3.66 -24.73
N THR A 69 -1.90 -3.46 -24.77
CA THR A 69 -2.61 -2.96 -25.98
C THR A 69 -3.10 -1.52 -25.85
N GLU A 70 -3.01 -0.92 -24.66
CA GLU A 70 -3.60 0.38 -24.31
C GLU A 70 -5.12 0.48 -24.53
N ALA A 71 -5.77 -0.65 -24.85
CA ALA A 71 -7.19 -0.69 -25.10
C ALA A 71 -7.98 -0.57 -23.79
N LYS A 72 -9.08 0.18 -23.84
CA LYS A 72 -10.05 0.20 -22.74
C LYS A 72 -10.88 -1.07 -22.78
N ILE A 73 -10.80 -1.87 -21.72
CA ILE A 73 -11.59 -3.10 -21.54
C ILE A 73 -12.71 -2.82 -20.54
N SER A 74 -13.92 -3.31 -20.85
CA SER A 74 -15.09 -3.26 -19.94
C SER A 74 -15.70 -4.65 -19.81
N LEU A 75 -15.88 -5.13 -18.57
CA LEU A 75 -16.39 -6.47 -18.26
C LEU A 75 -17.49 -6.37 -17.18
N ASN A 76 -18.57 -7.13 -17.33
CA ASN A 76 -19.68 -7.11 -16.38
C ASN A 76 -19.63 -8.32 -15.42
N TYR A 77 -19.92 -8.08 -14.14
CA TYR A 77 -19.86 -9.08 -13.08
C TYR A 77 -21.02 -8.92 -12.09
N ASP A 78 -21.56 -10.03 -11.59
CA ASP A 78 -22.61 -10.00 -10.55
C ASP A 78 -22.05 -9.64 -9.15
N LEU A 79 -20.74 -9.82 -8.94
CA LEU A 79 -20.03 -9.51 -7.70
C LEU A 79 -18.57 -9.18 -8.03
N ILE A 80 -18.04 -8.17 -7.34
CA ILE A 80 -16.62 -7.84 -7.33
C ILE A 80 -16.19 -7.78 -5.86
N VAL A 81 -15.10 -8.47 -5.53
CA VAL A 81 -14.50 -8.44 -4.19
C VAL A 81 -13.08 -7.93 -4.35
N ASP A 82 -12.83 -6.68 -3.94
CA ASP A 82 -11.51 -6.04 -4.02
C ASP A 82 -10.61 -6.46 -2.85
N CYS A 83 -9.55 -7.23 -3.11
CA CYS A 83 -8.53 -7.54 -2.08
C CYS A 83 -7.16 -6.90 -2.36
N ARG A 84 -7.12 -5.67 -2.88
CA ARG A 84 -5.89 -4.85 -2.96
C ARG A 84 -5.26 -4.53 -1.62
N GLY A 85 -5.98 -4.76 -0.51
CA GLY A 85 -5.57 -4.34 0.81
C GLY A 85 -5.58 -2.81 0.95
N GLN A 86 -4.81 -2.30 1.91
CA GLN A 86 -4.71 -0.87 2.14
C GLN A 86 -3.75 -0.23 1.13
N ARG A 87 -4.20 0.84 0.47
CA ARG A 87 -3.37 1.59 -0.49
C ARG A 87 -2.43 2.55 0.25
N PRO A 88 -1.26 2.87 -0.32
CA PRO A 88 -0.44 3.99 0.15
C PRO A 88 -1.30 5.25 0.25
N ALA A 89 -1.17 5.97 1.35
CA ALA A 89 -1.90 7.21 1.60
C ALA A 89 -0.99 8.40 1.29
N ALA A 90 -1.48 9.34 0.50
CA ALA A 90 -0.85 10.65 0.37
C ALA A 90 -0.87 11.39 1.72
N PHE A 91 0.03 12.36 1.90
CA PHE A 91 0.13 13.11 3.17
C PHE A 91 -1.18 13.84 3.51
N GLU A 92 -1.88 14.34 2.49
CA GLU A 92 -3.15 15.07 2.62
C GLU A 92 -4.27 14.18 3.16
N LYS A 93 -4.10 12.86 3.10
CA LYS A 93 -5.04 11.88 3.67
C LYS A 93 -4.66 11.45 5.08
N PHE A 94 -3.71 12.12 5.74
CA PHE A 94 -3.37 11.83 7.12
C PHE A 94 -4.56 12.14 8.04
N PRO A 95 -4.97 11.21 8.92
CA PRO A 95 -6.23 11.32 9.66
C PRO A 95 -6.24 12.39 10.76
N PHE A 96 -5.11 13.03 11.06
CA PHE A 96 -4.99 14.05 12.10
C PHE A 96 -4.62 15.42 11.51
N PRO A 97 -5.60 16.15 10.92
CA PRO A 97 -5.34 17.40 10.22
C PRO A 97 -4.82 18.51 11.12
N SER A 98 -5.13 18.49 12.42
CA SER A 98 -4.59 19.45 13.40
C SER A 98 -3.08 19.33 13.53
N LEU A 99 -2.55 18.10 13.60
CA LEU A 99 -1.11 17.84 13.69
C LEU A 99 -0.38 18.29 12.42
N ALA A 100 -1.00 18.05 11.26
CA ALA A 100 -0.45 18.50 9.97
C ALA A 100 -0.41 20.03 9.89
N ARG A 101 -1.51 20.70 10.26
CA ARG A 101 -1.60 22.17 10.26
C ARG A 101 -0.65 22.84 11.26
N GLN A 102 -0.35 22.17 12.37
CA GLN A 102 0.60 22.65 13.38
C GLN A 102 2.07 22.36 13.01
N GLY A 103 2.34 21.72 11.87
CA GLY A 103 3.70 21.34 11.47
C GLY A 103 4.31 20.22 12.33
N THR A 104 3.53 19.57 13.21
CA THR A 104 4.01 18.47 14.07
C THR A 104 4.33 17.20 13.28
N VAL A 105 3.74 17.07 12.09
CA VAL A 105 4.03 16.02 11.11
C VAL A 105 4.28 16.66 9.76
N SER A 106 5.14 16.04 8.95
CA SER A 106 5.47 16.53 7.61
C SER A 106 5.38 15.42 6.55
N PRO A 107 5.32 15.78 5.25
CA PRO A 107 5.34 14.79 4.17
C PRO A 107 6.64 14.00 4.14
N ALA A 108 6.55 12.68 3.93
CA ALA A 108 7.72 11.81 3.81
C ALA A 108 8.64 12.20 2.65
N LYS A 109 9.94 12.26 2.93
CA LYS A 109 10.99 12.71 1.99
C LYS A 109 12.13 11.69 1.90
N ILE A 110 12.64 11.46 0.70
CA ILE A 110 13.90 10.74 0.50
C ILE A 110 14.96 11.72 0.01
N GLY A 111 16.09 11.74 0.73
CA GLY A 111 17.24 12.57 0.38
C GLY A 111 17.81 12.25 -1.00
N ALA A 112 18.21 13.29 -1.74
CA ALA A 112 18.78 13.20 -3.09
C ALA A 112 19.94 12.20 -3.21
N SER A 113 20.76 12.04 -2.15
CA SER A 113 21.88 11.10 -2.12
C SER A 113 21.45 9.63 -2.23
N ARG A 114 20.25 9.29 -1.75
CA ARG A 114 19.67 7.93 -1.79
C ARG A 114 18.98 7.61 -3.12
N LEU A 115 18.76 8.62 -3.98
CA LEU A 115 18.11 8.52 -5.29
C LEU A 115 19.11 8.31 -6.45
N THR A 116 20.37 8.01 -6.14
CA THR A 116 21.45 7.93 -7.14
C THR A 116 21.43 6.63 -7.94
N GLN A 117 20.50 6.57 -8.91
CA GLN A 117 20.70 5.91 -10.21
C GLN A 117 20.11 6.76 -11.37
N GLY A 118 20.22 8.09 -11.33
CA GLY A 118 20.04 8.89 -12.56
C GLY A 118 19.42 10.28 -12.47
N ARG A 119 19.25 10.87 -11.28
CA ARG A 119 18.77 12.26 -11.18
C ARG A 119 19.69 13.10 -10.32
N SER A 120 20.51 13.93 -10.98
CA SER A 120 21.21 15.06 -10.37
C SER A 120 20.18 16.14 -9.99
N GLY A 121 19.59 16.03 -8.81
CA GLY A 121 18.71 17.05 -8.26
C GLY A 121 19.02 17.23 -6.79
N GLN A 122 19.34 18.45 -6.36
CA GLN A 122 19.65 18.81 -4.97
C GLN A 122 18.43 18.75 -4.03
N GLU A 123 17.27 18.34 -4.51
CA GLU A 123 16.00 18.39 -3.78
C GLU A 123 15.54 17.00 -3.33
N ASN A 124 14.98 16.96 -2.12
CA ASN A 124 14.37 15.76 -1.57
C ASN A 124 13.14 15.37 -2.38
N ALA A 125 13.00 14.09 -2.73
CA ALA A 125 11.80 13.60 -3.40
C ALA A 125 10.72 13.25 -2.36
N LEU A 126 9.49 13.70 -2.60
CA LEU A 126 8.32 13.29 -1.82
C LEU A 126 7.89 11.88 -2.23
N VAL A 127 7.71 11.01 -1.25
CA VAL A 127 7.41 9.58 -1.48
C VAL A 127 6.03 9.12 -1.00
N GLY A 128 5.21 10.07 -0.55
CA GLY A 128 3.87 9.81 -0.02
C GLY A 128 3.90 9.30 1.43
N GLY A 129 2.88 9.66 2.20
CA GLY A 129 2.82 9.39 3.64
C GLY A 129 3.47 10.48 4.49
N VAL A 130 3.71 10.14 5.75
CA VAL A 130 4.25 11.01 6.81
C VAL A 130 5.71 10.67 7.05
N ASP A 131 6.52 11.72 7.27
CA ASP A 131 7.93 11.57 7.57
C ASP A 131 8.14 11.04 8.98
N VAL A 132 9.00 10.03 9.10
CA VAL A 132 9.31 9.37 10.37
C VAL A 132 10.79 9.03 10.47
N ASP A 133 11.32 8.99 11.70
CA ASP A 133 12.67 8.50 11.97
C ASP A 133 12.74 6.96 11.95
N ASP A 134 13.92 6.41 12.22
CA ASP A 134 14.18 4.96 12.26
C ASP A 134 13.46 4.23 13.41
N ARG A 135 12.92 4.99 14.37
CA ARG A 135 12.12 4.51 15.50
C ARG A 135 10.63 4.77 15.32
N PHE A 136 10.20 5.20 14.13
CA PHE A 136 8.83 5.54 13.76
C PHE A 136 8.24 6.77 14.46
N HIS A 137 9.07 7.63 15.06
CA HIS A 137 8.62 8.92 15.56
C HIS A 137 8.31 9.87 14.41
N THR A 138 7.30 10.72 14.56
CA THR A 138 7.00 11.71 13.52
C THR A 138 8.05 12.81 13.44
N ILE A 139 8.38 13.21 12.22
CA ILE A 139 9.24 14.37 11.94
C ILE A 139 8.37 15.54 11.49
N GLY A 140 8.47 16.66 12.20
CA GLY A 140 7.75 17.88 11.90
C GLY A 140 8.34 18.68 10.73
N GLU A 141 7.69 19.77 10.35
CA GLU A 141 8.09 20.59 9.20
C GLU A 141 9.48 21.21 9.38
N GLY A 142 9.87 21.56 10.61
CA GLY A 142 11.19 22.10 10.94
C GLY A 142 12.28 21.04 11.10
N GLY A 143 11.95 19.75 10.94
CA GLY A 143 12.89 18.63 11.13
C GLY A 143 12.98 18.13 12.58
N GLU A 144 12.19 18.70 13.50
CA GLU A 144 12.07 18.23 14.87
C GLU A 144 11.44 16.84 14.96
N VAL A 145 12.06 15.96 15.76
CA VAL A 145 11.53 14.63 16.06
C VAL A 145 10.61 14.70 17.27
N ASN A 146 9.34 14.30 17.10
CA ASN A 146 8.40 14.16 18.20
C ASN A 146 8.47 12.76 18.84
N LYS A 147 9.25 12.64 19.91
CA LYS A 147 9.46 11.37 20.63
C LYS A 147 8.22 10.80 21.34
N SER A 148 7.11 11.53 21.35
CA SER A 148 5.84 11.09 21.95
C SER A 148 4.82 10.60 20.92
N LEU A 149 5.07 10.80 19.63
CA LEU A 149 4.15 10.43 18.56
C LEU A 149 4.79 9.42 17.62
N PHE A 150 4.15 8.26 17.47
CA PHE A 150 4.61 7.17 16.61
C PHE A 150 3.61 6.91 15.49
N VAL A 151 4.09 6.64 14.28
CA VAL A 151 3.24 6.23 13.14
C VAL A 151 3.70 4.87 12.61
N LEU A 152 2.90 3.85 12.87
CA LEU A 152 3.13 2.47 12.44
C LEU A 152 2.19 2.01 11.32
N ALA A 153 1.20 2.85 10.98
CA ALA A 153 0.20 2.51 9.98
C ALA A 153 0.85 2.43 8.59
N ALA A 154 0.92 1.22 8.04
CA ALA A 154 1.57 0.94 6.76
C ALA A 154 1.16 1.90 5.61
N PRO A 155 -0.12 2.31 5.44
CA PRO A 155 -0.49 3.29 4.43
C PRO A 155 0.24 4.63 4.54
N HIS A 156 0.51 5.07 5.77
CA HIS A 156 1.09 6.38 6.06
C HIS A 156 2.61 6.38 6.11
N ILE A 157 3.26 5.21 6.18
CA ILE A 157 4.73 5.11 6.12
C ILE A 157 5.23 4.39 4.88
N HIS A 158 4.34 4.03 3.96
CA HIS A 158 4.66 3.25 2.76
C HIS A 158 5.75 3.89 1.90
N GLY A 159 5.80 5.21 1.79
CA GLY A 159 6.82 5.91 1.01
C GLY A 159 8.24 5.63 1.50
N LEU A 160 8.42 5.51 2.82
CA LEU A 160 9.71 5.20 3.45
C LEU A 160 9.92 3.69 3.64
N TYR A 161 8.83 2.93 3.80
CA TYR A 161 8.82 1.48 4.07
C TYR A 161 7.90 0.71 3.11
N PRO A 162 8.21 0.66 1.79
CA PRO A 162 7.29 0.14 0.77
C PRO A 162 7.09 -1.38 0.79
N TYR A 163 8.01 -2.13 1.40
CA TYR A 163 8.02 -3.60 1.38
C TYR A 163 7.76 -4.23 2.75
N HIS A 164 7.05 -3.54 3.62
CA HIS A 164 6.90 -3.93 5.02
C HIS A 164 5.43 -4.26 5.32
N SER A 165 5.10 -5.54 5.16
CA SER A 165 3.76 -6.05 5.44
C SER A 165 3.84 -7.43 6.10
N GLY A 166 2.81 -7.74 6.89
CA GLY A 166 2.67 -9.04 7.55
C GLY A 166 3.11 -9.06 9.01
N LEU A 167 2.75 -10.16 9.69
CA LEU A 167 2.99 -10.37 11.12
C LEU A 167 4.46 -10.21 11.56
N PRO A 168 5.48 -10.64 10.77
CA PRO A 168 6.87 -10.45 11.16
C PRO A 168 7.26 -8.97 11.25
N PHE A 169 6.77 -8.14 10.34
CA PHE A 169 7.01 -6.70 10.39
C PHE A 169 6.35 -6.08 11.61
N CYS A 170 5.09 -6.44 11.91
CA CYS A 170 4.41 -5.97 13.11
C CYS A 170 5.21 -6.30 14.38
N ASN A 171 5.79 -7.50 14.46
CA ASN A 171 6.61 -7.90 15.60
C ASN A 171 7.88 -7.04 15.76
N GLU A 172 8.64 -6.85 14.68
CA GLU A 172 9.87 -6.06 14.74
C GLU A 172 9.62 -4.56 14.95
N ALA A 173 8.64 -3.99 14.26
CA ALA A 173 8.25 -2.59 14.46
C ALA A 173 7.77 -2.34 15.90
N THR A 174 6.99 -3.26 16.48
CA THR A 174 6.56 -3.18 17.88
C THR A 174 7.76 -3.22 18.84
N LYS A 175 8.76 -4.07 18.60
CA LYS A 175 9.98 -4.11 19.43
C LYS A 175 10.75 -2.79 19.38
N ILE A 176 10.86 -2.18 18.21
CA ILE A 176 11.53 -0.89 18.02
C ILE A 176 10.82 0.20 18.84
N VAL A 177 9.50 0.31 18.69
CA VAL A 177 8.70 1.29 19.44
C VAL A 177 8.71 1.03 20.94
N ALA A 178 8.59 -0.23 21.37
CA ALA A 178 8.66 -0.59 22.77
C ALA A 178 9.99 -0.14 23.41
N ARG A 179 11.12 -0.39 22.74
CA ARG A 179 12.43 0.09 23.21
C ARG A 179 12.48 1.61 23.30
N ALA A 180 12.02 2.31 22.25
CA ALA A 180 12.00 3.77 22.24
C ALA A 180 11.17 4.39 23.39
N LEU A 181 10.05 3.74 23.76
CA LEU A 181 9.21 4.14 24.89
C LEU A 181 9.87 3.95 26.26
N PHE A 182 10.78 2.99 26.40
CA PHE A 182 11.48 2.72 27.66
C PHE A 182 12.81 3.47 27.77
N ASP A 183 13.53 3.68 26.66
CA ASP A 183 14.75 4.49 26.61
C ASP A 183 14.50 5.94 27.07
N THR A 184 13.29 6.45 26.86
CA THR A 184 12.90 7.81 27.27
C THR A 184 12.80 7.98 28.79
N LYS A 185 12.71 6.90 29.57
CA LYS A 185 12.62 6.96 31.04
C LYS A 185 13.95 7.13 31.75
N GLU A 186 15.08 6.77 31.12
CA GLU A 186 16.40 6.93 31.74
C GLU A 186 16.92 8.38 31.69
N ALA A 187 16.33 9.25 30.86
CA ALA A 187 16.74 10.66 30.74
C ALA A 187 16.08 11.60 31.76
N ILE A 188 15.28 11.07 32.71
CA ILE A 188 14.54 11.86 33.73
C ILE A 188 14.91 11.41 35.15
N GLN A 189 16.12 10.88 35.37
CA GLN A 189 16.68 10.66 36.72
C GLN A 189 17.77 11.67 37.03
#